data_AF-A0A521ZTG0-F1
#
_entry.id   AF-A0A521ZTG0-F1
#
_cell.length_a   1.000
_cell.length_b   1.000
_cell.length_c   1.000
_cell.angle_alpha   90.00
_cell.angle_beta   90.00
_cell.angle_gamma   90.00
#
_symmetry.space_group_name_H-M   'P 1'
#
loop_
_entity.id
_entity.type
_entity.pdbx_description
1 polymer ?
#
loop_
_entity_poly.entity_id
_entity_poly.type
_entity_poly.pdbx_seq_one_letter_code
_entity_poly.pdbx_strand_id
1 'polypeptide(L)'
;MRLESWRKFKSFNDNHPEKLEDETFFGNQTEEEFGSLLWKTKRMGNTAYDDNGIIPEGPLRKFPVFVKKSEYEVFKQRVLI
;
A
#
# COMPACT_ATOMS: atom_id res chain seq x y z
N MET A 1 30.90 -14.98 -6.83
CA MET A 1 30.99 -14.39 -5.47
C MET A 1 30.30 -13.04 -5.49
N ARG A 2 29.39 -12.79 -4.54
CA ARG A 2 28.99 -11.46 -4.02
C ARG A 2 28.12 -10.56 -4.94
N LEU A 3 26.99 -9.97 -4.54
CA LEU A 3 26.43 -9.67 -3.21
C LEU A 3 24.89 -9.73 -3.24
N GLU A 4 24.35 -10.39 -2.21
CA GLU A 4 23.01 -10.16 -1.69
C GLU A 4 22.72 -8.66 -1.59
N SER A 5 21.73 -8.17 -2.32
CA SER A 5 21.25 -6.79 -2.18
C SER A 5 19.72 -6.78 -2.05
N TRP A 6 19.16 -7.74 -1.30
CA TRP A 6 17.80 -7.65 -0.75
C TRP A 6 17.76 -6.72 0.47
N ARG A 7 18.45 -5.57 0.39
CA ARG A 7 18.20 -4.47 1.32
C ARG A 7 16.86 -3.89 0.91
N LYS A 8 15.82 -4.35 1.61
CA LYS A 8 14.58 -3.64 1.91
C LYS A 8 14.82 -2.13 1.88
N PHE A 9 14.62 -1.49 0.74
CA PHE A 9 14.23 -0.09 0.75
C PHE A 9 12.84 -0.14 1.37
N LYS A 10 12.77 0.16 2.66
CA LYS A 10 11.52 0.41 3.37
C LYS A 10 10.90 1.57 2.61
N SER A 11 9.98 1.32 1.68
CA SER A 11 9.50 2.38 0.80
C SER A 11 8.83 3.44 1.67
N PHE A 12 8.79 4.69 1.23
CA PHE A 12 8.07 5.73 1.98
C PHE A 12 6.66 5.25 2.36
N ASN A 13 6.04 4.49 1.47
CA ASN A 13 4.72 3.90 1.64
C ASN A 13 4.60 2.89 2.81
N ASP A 14 5.69 2.19 3.17
CA ASP A 14 5.74 1.36 4.38
C ASP A 14 5.66 2.18 5.68
N ASN A 15 5.96 3.48 5.64
CA ASN A 15 5.83 4.40 6.77
C ASN A 15 4.96 5.60 6.40
N HIS A 16 3.99 5.39 5.51
CA HIS A 16 3.10 6.44 5.05
C HIS A 16 2.49 7.17 6.25
N PRO A 17 2.48 8.52 6.28
CA PRO A 17 2.07 9.29 7.46
C PRO A 17 0.62 9.00 7.89
N GLU A 18 -0.24 8.67 6.94
CA GLU A 18 -1.65 8.31 7.18
C GLU A 18 -1.88 6.83 7.55
N LYS A 19 -0.85 5.98 7.57
CA LYS A 19 -1.00 4.55 7.88
C LYS A 19 -1.11 4.33 9.38
N LEU A 20 -2.11 3.56 9.81
CA LEU A 20 -2.26 3.16 11.20
C LEU A 20 -1.36 1.98 11.57
N GLU A 21 -1.17 1.75 12.88
CA GLU A 21 -0.29 0.69 13.38
C GLU A 21 -0.75 -0.72 12.97
N ASP A 22 -2.06 -0.97 12.91
CA ASP A 22 -2.66 -2.25 12.53
C ASP A 22 -2.87 -2.41 11.01
N GLU A 23 -2.35 -1.48 10.20
CA GLU A 23 -2.52 -1.46 8.76
C GLU A 23 -1.23 -1.72 7.98
N THR A 24 -1.42 -2.20 6.75
CA THR A 24 -0.40 -2.24 5.71
C THR A 24 -0.81 -1.36 4.55
N PHE A 25 0.17 -0.79 3.86
CA PHE A 25 -0.08 -0.12 2.59
C PHE A 25 -0.34 -1.17 1.51
N PHE A 26 -1.42 -0.99 0.76
CA PHE A 26 -1.78 -1.85 -0.37
C PHE A 26 -1.33 -1.25 -1.70
N GLY A 27 -1.48 0.07 -1.88
CA GLY A 27 -1.13 0.76 -3.13
C GLY A 27 -1.82 2.11 -3.26
N ASN A 28 -1.38 2.91 -4.25
CA ASN A 28 -2.08 4.12 -4.67
C ASN A 28 -3.12 3.79 -5.74
N GLN A 29 -4.38 4.10 -5.47
CA GLN A 29 -5.52 3.74 -6.31
C GLN A 29 -6.39 4.96 -6.61
N THR A 30 -7.04 4.96 -7.76
CA THR A 30 -8.17 5.86 -8.07
C THR A 30 -9.40 5.45 -7.23
N GLU A 31 -10.41 6.33 -7.21
CA GLU A 31 -11.67 6.05 -6.51
C GLU A 31 -12.41 4.83 -7.11
N GLU A 32 -12.39 4.68 -8.44
CA GLU A 32 -12.97 3.54 -9.15
C GLU A 32 -12.25 2.22 -8.80
N GLU A 33 -10.91 2.23 -8.85
CA GLU A 33 -10.10 1.07 -8.46
C GLU A 33 -10.37 0.68 -7.01
N PHE A 34 -10.47 1.65 -6.10
CA PHE A 34 -10.81 1.40 -4.69
C PHE A 34 -12.16 0.72 -4.53
N GLY A 35 -13.20 1.16 -5.26
CA GLY A 35 -14.53 0.56 -5.24
C GLY A 35 -14.51 -0.92 -5.66
N SER A 36 -13.58 -1.29 -6.53
CA SER A 36 -13.42 -2.66 -7.04
C SER A 36 -12.64 -3.59 -6.09
N LEU A 37 -11.98 -3.05 -5.06
CA LEU A 37 -11.19 -3.85 -4.12
C LEU A 37 -12.10 -4.66 -3.17
N LEU A 38 -11.83 -5.96 -3.05
CA LEU A 38 -12.61 -6.89 -2.22
C LEU A 38 -12.19 -6.91 -0.74
N TRP A 39 -11.12 -6.20 -0.38
CA TRP A 39 -10.69 -6.02 1.01
C TRP A 39 -11.82 -5.42 1.83
N LYS A 40 -12.23 -6.10 2.90
CA LYS A 40 -13.28 -5.65 3.81
C LYS A 40 -12.82 -4.53 4.72
N THR A 41 -11.54 -4.53 5.05
CA THR A 41 -10.90 -3.56 5.95
C THR A 41 -10.15 -2.47 5.19
N LYS A 42 -10.39 -2.32 3.88
CA LYS A 42 -9.76 -1.25 3.11
C LYS A 42 -10.20 0.12 3.62
N ARG A 43 -9.23 1.03 3.65
CA ARG A 43 -9.42 2.44 3.95
C ARG A 43 -8.65 3.27 2.94
N MET A 44 -9.29 4.33 2.46
CA MET A 44 -8.66 5.33 1.61
C MET A 44 -8.10 6.45 2.48
N GLY A 45 -6.86 6.87 2.22
CA GLY A 45 -6.30 8.11 2.75
C GLY A 45 -6.47 9.28 1.79
N ASN A 46 -5.84 10.42 2.09
CA ASN A 46 -6.07 11.66 1.36
C ASN A 46 -5.00 11.96 0.31
N THR A 47 -3.73 11.68 0.61
CA THR A 47 -2.60 12.10 -0.23
C THR A 47 -1.74 10.90 -0.61
N ALA A 48 -1.71 10.59 -1.90
CA ALA A 48 -0.83 9.57 -2.44
C ALA A 48 0.59 10.14 -2.58
N TYR A 49 1.58 9.33 -2.21
CA TYR A 49 2.99 9.62 -2.42
C TYR A 49 3.64 8.50 -3.24
N ASP A 50 4.66 8.83 -4.01
CA ASP A 50 5.54 7.84 -4.62
C ASP A 50 6.48 7.21 -3.56
N ASP A 51 7.34 6.28 -3.99
CA ASP A 51 8.27 5.61 -3.07
C ASP A 51 9.33 6.56 -2.46
N ASN A 52 9.50 7.76 -3.02
CA ASN A 52 10.38 8.81 -2.52
C ASN A 52 9.67 9.79 -1.58
N GLY A 53 8.35 9.65 -1.37
CA GLY A 53 7.57 10.58 -0.56
C GLY A 53 7.14 11.86 -1.29
N ILE A 54 7.17 11.85 -2.62
CA ILE A 54 6.75 12.98 -3.48
C ILE A 54 5.31 12.74 -3.93
N ILE A 55 4.48 13.78 -3.93
CA ILE A 55 3.14 13.71 -4.49
C ILE A 55 3.27 13.55 -6.01
N PRO A 56 2.83 12.44 -6.60
CA PRO A 56 2.99 12.21 -8.02
C PRO A 56 2.10 13.17 -8.81
N GLU A 57 2.69 13.84 -9.79
CA GLU A 57 1.93 14.59 -10.80
C GLU A 57 1.38 13.62 -11.84
N GLY A 58 0.10 13.74 -12.17
CA GLY A 58 -0.55 12.86 -13.13
C GLY A 58 -1.96 13.31 -13.46
N PRO A 59 -2.52 12.84 -14.58
CA PRO A 59 -3.85 13.25 -15.03
C PRO A 59 -4.96 12.79 -14.09
N LEU A 60 -4.71 11.75 -13.29
CA LEU A 60 -5.69 11.16 -12.38
C LEU A 60 -5.21 11.26 -10.95
N ARG A 61 -6.07 11.81 -10.09
CA ARG A 61 -5.86 11.82 -8.65
C ARG A 61 -5.92 10.39 -8.12
N LYS A 62 -4.87 9.99 -7.41
CA LYS A 62 -4.80 8.73 -6.69
C LYS A 62 -4.81 8.97 -5.18
N PHE A 63 -5.19 7.93 -4.46
CA PHE A 63 -5.29 7.90 -3.01
C PHE A 63 -4.54 6.69 -2.47
N PRO A 64 -3.85 6.82 -1.33
CA PRO A 64 -3.20 5.70 -0.71
C PRO A 64 -4.29 4.79 -0.10
N VAL A 65 -4.15 3.48 -0.33
CA VAL A 65 -5.06 2.48 0.22
C VAL A 65 -4.34 1.68 1.29
N PHE A 66 -4.98 1.59 2.44
CA PHE A 66 -4.53 0.82 3.59
C PHE A 66 -5.49 -0.33 3.86
N VAL A 67 -4.96 -1.45 4.33
CA VAL A 67 -5.74 -2.66 4.68
C VAL A 67 -5.24 -3.17 6.03
N LYS A 68 -6.13 -3.69 6.88
CA LYS A 68 -5.68 -4.29 8.15
C LYS A 68 -4.74 -5.45 7.90
N LYS A 69 -3.66 -5.52 8.68
CA LYS A 69 -2.66 -6.59 8.62
C LYS A 69 -3.31 -7.97 8.80
N SER A 70 -4.29 -8.09 9.69
CA SER A 70 -5.00 -9.36 9.94
C SER A 70 -5.71 -9.91 8.70
N GLU A 71 -6.30 -9.05 7.87
CA GLU A 71 -6.94 -9.48 6.62
C GLU A 71 -5.88 -9.78 5.54
N TYR A 72 -4.88 -8.92 5.44
CA TYR A 72 -3.83 -9.03 4.44
C TYR A 72 -2.99 -10.32 4.60
N GLU A 73 -2.60 -10.67 5.83
CA GLU A 73 -1.83 -11.88 6.11
C GLU A 73 -2.64 -13.16 5.89
N VAL A 74 -3.93 -13.17 6.19
CA VAL A 74 -4.83 -14.30 5.86
C VAL A 74 -4.90 -14.52 4.36
N PHE A 75 -4.97 -13.44 3.58
CA PHE A 75 -5.02 -13.55 2.12
C PHE A 75 -3.69 -14.06 1.54
N LYS A 76 -2.55 -13.56 2.02
CA LYS A 76 -1.22 -14.07 1.62
C LYS A 76 -1.08 -15.57 1.85
N GLN A 77 -1.53 -16.07 3.00
CA GLN A 77 -1.48 -17.49 3.32
C GLN A 77 -2.36 -18.35 2.40
N ARG A 78 -3.45 -17.80 1.85
CA ARG A 78 -4.35 -18.53 0.94
C ARG A 78 -3.86 -18.60 -0.50
N VAL A 79 -3.02 -17.66 -0.92
CA VAL A 79 -2.49 -17.59 -2.30
C VAL A 79 -1.20 -18.41 -2.49
N LEU A 80 -0.57 -18.81 -1.39
CA LEU A 80 0.69 -19.58 -1.38
C LEU A 80 0.50 -21.09 -1.14
N ILE A 81 -0.72 -21.61 -1.31
CA ILE A 81 -1.07 -23.04 -1.25
C ILE A 81 -1.73 -23.41 -2.58
#